data_AF-A0A9E5Y2T7-F1
#
_entry.id   AF-A0A9E5Y2T7-F1
#
_cell.length_a   1.000
_cell.length_b   1.000
_cell.length_c   1.000
_cell.angle_alpha   90.00
_cell.angle_beta   90.00
_cell.angle_gamma   90.00
#
_symmetry.space_group_name_H-M   'P 1'
#
loop_
_entity.id
_entity.type
_entity.pdbx_description
1 polymer ?
#
loop_
_entity_poly.entity_id
_entity_poly.type
_entity_poly.pdbx_seq_one_letter_code
_entity_poly.pdbx_strand_id
1 'polypeptide(L)'
;MNNNNNNNDKLLPWQRPKREDEDPKASELLKRIMEDPSYRLAEEDTDFIKSPRARGIRLQLDYLKVELKLQELGVEHTIVVFGSARIVERKTALKKLEAIQKKLRSAGESRELLKRLAIAEKMVEKSIYYDDAREFGRLVGKSGRGPDDCRIILMTGGGPGIMEAANRGAFDVGAKSIGLNIQLPHEQFPNPYITPGLCFQFHYFAIRKLHFLNRAMALVVYPGGFGTLDELFETLTLVQTHKQEPMPIVMVGKKFWNRLIDFDFLVEEGTIAERDLDIFSMADSAEEAWNIILDWYKDRQRPLFHV
;
A
#
# COMPACT_ATOMS: atom_id res chain seq x y z
N MET A 1 -18.06 -38.03 -51.94
CA MET A 1 -17.38 -39.19 -51.33
C MET A 1 -16.08 -38.68 -50.73
N ASN A 2 -16.15 -38.12 -49.53
CA ASN A 2 -15.68 -38.74 -48.27
C ASN A 2 -14.24 -39.24 -48.34
N ASN A 3 -13.29 -38.35 -48.06
CA ASN A 3 -11.96 -38.73 -47.55
C ASN A 3 -11.79 -38.15 -46.15
N ASN A 4 -12.34 -38.88 -45.17
CA ASN A 4 -11.97 -38.76 -43.77
C ASN A 4 -10.55 -39.29 -43.61
N ASN A 5 -9.55 -38.42 -43.67
CA ASN A 5 -8.18 -38.77 -43.28
C ASN A 5 -8.12 -38.84 -41.74
N ASN A 6 -8.23 -40.06 -41.24
CA ASN A 6 -8.02 -40.46 -39.85
C ASN A 6 -6.60 -40.10 -39.39
N ASN A 7 -6.46 -38.99 -38.65
CA ASN A 7 -5.22 -38.62 -37.94
C ASN A 7 -4.99 -39.45 -36.64
N ASN A 8 -5.69 -40.57 -36.47
CA ASN A 8 -5.68 -41.36 -35.21
C ASN A 8 -4.51 -42.34 -35.07
N ASP A 9 -3.60 -42.41 -36.05
CA ASP A 9 -2.50 -43.40 -36.12
C ASP A 9 -1.14 -42.91 -35.60
N LYS A 10 -1.10 -41.83 -34.83
CA LYS A 10 0.16 -41.31 -34.23
C LYS A 10 0.12 -41.16 -32.71
N LEU A 11 -0.86 -41.75 -32.04
CA LEU A 11 -0.88 -41.76 -30.58
C LEU A 11 0.03 -42.87 -30.06
N LEU A 12 0.96 -42.51 -29.19
CA LEU A 12 1.84 -43.43 -28.48
C LEU A 12 0.98 -44.40 -27.65
N PRO A 13 1.44 -45.64 -27.40
CA PRO A 13 0.64 -46.66 -26.72
C PRO A 13 0.00 -46.23 -25.38
N TRP A 14 0.68 -45.38 -24.61
CA TRP A 14 0.20 -44.87 -23.31
C TRP A 14 -0.69 -43.62 -23.40
N GLN A 15 -0.89 -43.06 -24.60
CA GLN A 15 -1.86 -41.97 -24.81
C GLN A 15 -3.28 -42.50 -24.99
N ARG A 16 -3.46 -43.82 -25.04
CA ARG A 16 -4.76 -44.48 -25.00
C ARG A 16 -4.96 -45.08 -23.60
N PRO A 17 -6.13 -44.89 -22.97
CA PRO A 17 -6.43 -45.57 -21.71
C PRO A 17 -6.44 -47.09 -21.93
N LYS A 18 -6.06 -47.85 -20.90
CA LYS A 18 -6.11 -49.32 -20.92
C LYS A 18 -7.53 -49.77 -21.30
N ARG A 19 -7.63 -50.67 -22.28
CA ARG A 19 -8.92 -51.06 -22.84
C ARG A 19 -9.71 -51.95 -21.87
N GLU A 20 -11.03 -51.86 -21.91
CA GLU A 20 -11.92 -52.61 -21.01
C GLU A 20 -11.94 -54.11 -21.30
N ASP A 21 -11.59 -54.55 -22.53
CA ASP A 21 -11.42 -55.96 -22.87
C ASP A 21 -10.15 -56.57 -22.25
N GLU A 22 -9.13 -55.75 -21.98
CA GLU A 22 -7.93 -56.17 -21.24
C GLU A 22 -8.16 -56.17 -19.72
N ASP A 23 -9.00 -55.26 -19.22
CA ASP A 23 -9.38 -55.16 -17.80
C ASP A 23 -10.71 -54.40 -17.66
N PRO A 24 -11.82 -55.09 -17.33
CA PRO A 24 -13.14 -54.49 -17.26
C PRO A 24 -13.27 -53.34 -16.25
N LYS A 25 -12.35 -53.21 -15.28
CA LYS A 25 -12.35 -52.14 -14.27
C LYS A 25 -11.47 -50.95 -14.66
N ALA A 26 -10.69 -51.04 -15.73
CA ALA A 26 -9.68 -50.04 -16.09
C ALA A 26 -10.26 -48.63 -16.25
N SER A 27 -11.39 -48.51 -16.93
CA SER A 27 -12.07 -47.24 -17.18
C SER A 27 -12.52 -46.56 -15.88
N GLU A 28 -13.12 -47.30 -14.96
CA GLU A 28 -13.54 -46.79 -13.65
C GLU A 28 -12.34 -46.39 -12.78
N LEU A 29 -11.30 -47.22 -12.73
CA LEU A 29 -10.08 -46.95 -11.96
C LEU A 29 -9.36 -45.71 -12.48
N LEU A 30 -9.24 -45.57 -13.80
CA LEU A 30 -8.62 -44.40 -14.41
C LEU A 30 -9.43 -43.13 -14.13
N LYS A 31 -10.76 -43.20 -14.24
CA LYS A 31 -11.63 -42.07 -13.90
C LYS A 31 -11.40 -41.62 -12.47
N ARG A 32 -11.33 -42.54 -11.50
CA ARG A 32 -11.03 -42.21 -10.09
C ARG A 32 -9.68 -41.51 -9.92
N ILE A 33 -8.65 -41.95 -10.63
CA ILE A 33 -7.33 -41.29 -10.59
C ILE A 33 -7.41 -39.88 -11.18
N MET A 34 -8.04 -39.73 -12.35
CA MET A 34 -8.09 -38.44 -13.06
C MET A 34 -8.96 -37.39 -12.36
N GLU A 35 -9.98 -37.83 -11.62
CA GLU A 35 -10.84 -36.96 -10.81
C GLU A 35 -10.21 -36.62 -9.44
N ASP A 36 -9.20 -37.38 -9.00
CA ASP A 36 -8.54 -37.16 -7.72
C ASP A 36 -7.70 -35.86 -7.75
N PRO A 37 -7.79 -35.00 -6.71
CA PRO A 37 -7.00 -33.77 -6.64
C PRO A 37 -5.48 -33.99 -6.79
N SER A 38 -4.95 -35.15 -6.38
CA SER A 38 -3.52 -35.47 -6.51
C SER A 38 -3.03 -35.60 -7.95
N TYR A 39 -3.93 -35.76 -8.92
CA TYR A 39 -3.60 -35.81 -10.34
C TYR A 39 -3.61 -34.44 -11.01
N ARG A 40 -4.05 -33.38 -10.32
CA ARG A 40 -4.01 -32.00 -10.83
C ARG A 40 -2.57 -31.49 -10.84
N LEU A 41 -2.23 -30.66 -11.82
CA LEU A 41 -0.96 -29.93 -11.81
C LEU A 41 -0.95 -28.94 -10.63
N ALA A 42 0.15 -28.91 -9.87
CA ALA A 42 0.22 -28.14 -8.63
C ALA A 42 0.01 -26.62 -8.82
N GLU A 43 0.42 -26.07 -9.97
CA GLU A 43 0.24 -24.65 -10.32
C GLU A 43 -1.21 -24.30 -10.72
N GLU A 44 -1.98 -25.29 -11.15
CA GLU A 44 -3.40 -25.15 -11.52
C GLU A 44 -4.33 -25.54 -10.36
N ASP A 45 -3.83 -26.29 -9.37
CA ASP A 45 -4.60 -26.72 -8.19
C ASP A 45 -4.78 -25.59 -7.18
N THR A 46 -5.87 -24.82 -7.34
CA THR A 46 -6.18 -23.72 -6.44
C THR A 46 -6.46 -24.14 -5.00
N ASP A 47 -6.91 -25.38 -4.76
CA ASP A 47 -7.16 -25.89 -3.41
C ASP A 47 -5.82 -26.06 -2.69
N PHE A 48 -4.83 -26.63 -3.36
CA PHE A 48 -3.47 -26.73 -2.87
C PHE A 48 -2.84 -25.34 -2.66
N ILE A 49 -2.85 -24.46 -3.67
CA ILE A 49 -2.21 -23.14 -3.61
C ILE A 49 -2.81 -22.26 -2.50
N LYS A 50 -4.14 -22.30 -2.32
CA LYS A 50 -4.82 -21.54 -1.25
C LYS A 50 -4.71 -22.19 0.12
N SER A 51 -4.27 -23.44 0.21
CA SER A 51 -4.10 -24.15 1.48
C SER A 51 -3.03 -23.51 2.37
N PRO A 52 -3.05 -23.75 3.69
CA PRO A 52 -1.98 -23.33 4.59
C PRO A 52 -0.61 -23.91 4.25
N ARG A 53 -0.56 -25.08 3.59
CA ARG A 53 0.70 -25.77 3.22
C ARG A 53 1.47 -25.01 2.15
N ALA A 54 0.77 -24.37 1.21
CA ALA A 54 1.38 -23.55 0.16
C ALA A 54 1.59 -22.08 0.58
N ARG A 55 1.44 -21.72 1.86
CA ARG A 55 1.60 -20.34 2.34
C ARG A 55 2.98 -19.77 2.00
N GLY A 56 4.05 -20.55 2.14
CA GLY A 56 5.42 -20.10 1.81
C GLY A 56 5.54 -19.63 0.36
N ILE A 57 4.94 -20.38 -0.58
CA ILE A 57 4.91 -20.01 -2.00
C ILE A 57 4.08 -18.74 -2.22
N ARG A 58 2.90 -18.62 -1.58
CA ARG A 58 2.08 -17.40 -1.72
C ARG A 58 2.77 -16.15 -1.19
N LEU A 59 3.54 -16.25 -0.10
CA LEU A 59 4.37 -15.13 0.39
C LEU A 59 5.42 -14.71 -0.65
N GLN A 60 6.08 -15.69 -1.30
CA GLN A 60 7.03 -15.42 -2.37
C GLN A 60 6.35 -14.77 -3.58
N LEU A 61 5.13 -15.20 -3.94
CA LEU A 61 4.37 -14.60 -5.04
C LEU A 61 3.98 -13.15 -4.76
N ASP A 62 3.48 -12.84 -3.55
CA ASP A 62 3.18 -11.46 -3.12
C ASP A 62 4.42 -10.56 -3.23
N TYR A 63 5.60 -11.09 -2.86
CA TYR A 63 6.86 -10.36 -2.94
C TYR A 63 7.36 -10.16 -4.39
N LEU A 64 7.51 -11.27 -5.13
CA LEU A 64 8.12 -11.28 -6.46
C LEU A 64 7.31 -10.47 -7.47
N LYS A 65 5.98 -10.51 -7.40
CA LYS A 65 5.12 -9.78 -8.33
C LYS A 65 5.38 -8.28 -8.32
N VAL A 66 5.57 -7.71 -7.13
CA VAL A 66 5.83 -6.27 -6.98
C VAL A 66 7.27 -5.98 -7.35
N GLU A 67 8.21 -6.77 -6.83
CA GLU A 67 9.64 -6.58 -7.06
C GLU A 67 9.99 -6.57 -8.57
N LEU A 68 9.55 -7.58 -9.31
CA LEU A 68 9.82 -7.69 -10.75
C LEU A 68 9.20 -6.52 -11.53
N LYS A 69 8.01 -6.06 -11.12
CA LYS A 69 7.35 -4.95 -11.83
C LYS A 69 8.02 -3.61 -11.58
N LEU A 70 8.49 -3.37 -10.36
CA LEU A 70 9.24 -2.15 -10.03
C LEU A 70 10.60 -2.13 -10.74
N GLN A 71 11.29 -3.28 -10.82
CA GLN A 71 12.54 -3.42 -11.58
C GLN A 71 12.33 -3.16 -13.08
N GLU A 72 11.28 -3.76 -13.69
CA GLU A 72 10.94 -3.54 -15.10
C GLU A 72 10.72 -2.06 -15.43
N LEU A 73 10.16 -1.30 -14.50
CA LEU A 73 9.86 0.13 -14.65
C LEU A 73 11.01 1.06 -14.23
N GLY A 74 12.15 0.51 -13.79
CA GLY A 74 13.31 1.28 -13.36
C GLY A 74 13.09 2.06 -12.06
N VAL A 75 12.22 1.57 -11.17
CA VAL A 75 11.99 2.17 -9.85
C VAL A 75 13.09 1.70 -8.89
N GLU A 76 13.99 2.61 -8.53
CA GLU A 76 15.11 2.34 -7.63
C GLU A 76 14.67 2.55 -6.17
N HIS A 77 13.99 3.67 -5.92
CA HIS A 77 13.64 4.19 -4.61
C HIS A 77 12.21 4.75 -4.55
N THR A 78 11.70 4.96 -3.35
CA THR A 78 10.37 5.50 -3.10
C THR A 78 10.37 6.59 -2.03
N ILE A 79 9.42 7.51 -2.15
CA ILE A 79 9.01 8.40 -1.06
C ILE A 79 7.66 7.92 -0.57
N VAL A 80 7.61 7.43 0.66
CA VAL A 80 6.42 6.79 1.23
C VAL A 80 5.56 7.83 1.93
N VAL A 81 4.24 7.81 1.66
CA VAL A 81 3.28 8.66 2.35
C VAL A 81 2.21 7.83 3.05
N PHE A 82 2.07 8.05 4.36
CA PHE A 82 0.99 7.50 5.18
C PHE A 82 0.09 8.58 5.75
N GLY A 83 -1.14 8.20 6.05
CA GLY A 83 -2.11 9.05 6.72
C GLY A 83 -3.50 8.46 6.73
N SER A 84 -4.45 9.23 7.27
CA SER A 84 -5.83 8.77 7.43
C SER A 84 -6.53 8.50 6.09
N ALA A 85 -7.16 7.33 5.98
CA ALA A 85 -8.11 7.02 4.91
C ALA A 85 -9.44 7.80 5.01
N ARG A 86 -9.63 8.60 6.08
CA ARG A 86 -10.91 9.29 6.38
C ARG A 86 -10.85 10.80 6.15
N ILE A 87 -9.66 11.39 6.09
CA ILE A 87 -9.49 12.82 5.79
C ILE A 87 -9.76 12.99 4.30
N VAL A 88 -10.71 13.85 3.93
CA VAL A 88 -11.14 14.05 2.55
C VAL A 88 -10.98 15.52 2.16
N GLU A 89 -11.04 15.80 0.85
CA GLU A 89 -11.13 17.18 0.32
C GLU A 89 -12.14 18.03 1.10
N ARG A 90 -11.79 19.31 1.28
CA ARG A 90 -12.61 20.28 2.00
C ARG A 90 -14.04 20.34 1.51
N LYS A 91 -14.25 20.35 0.18
CA LYS A 91 -15.59 20.37 -0.44
C LYS A 91 -16.43 19.18 0.00
N THR A 92 -15.84 17.99 0.05
CA THR A 92 -16.51 16.75 0.46
C THR A 92 -16.77 16.74 1.97
N ALA A 93 -15.82 17.23 2.77
CA ALA A 93 -16.00 17.37 4.21
C ALA A 93 -17.15 18.33 4.57
N LEU A 94 -17.23 19.48 3.90
CA LEU A 94 -18.31 20.47 4.09
C LEU A 94 -19.68 19.89 3.73
N LYS A 95 -19.81 19.20 2.59
CA LYS A 95 -21.06 18.52 2.21
C LYS A 95 -21.51 17.49 3.26
N LYS A 96 -20.57 16.72 3.82
CA LYS A 96 -20.86 15.75 4.89
C LYS A 96 -21.32 16.45 6.17
N LEU A 97 -20.69 17.57 6.52
CA LEU A 97 -21.08 18.39 7.67
C LEU A 97 -22.50 18.95 7.50
N GLU A 98 -22.79 19.58 6.35
CA GLU A 98 -24.12 20.13 6.03
C GLU A 98 -25.22 19.05 6.08
N ALA A 99 -24.94 17.84 5.58
CA ALA A 99 -25.88 16.73 5.63
C ALA A 99 -26.21 16.31 7.07
N ILE A 100 -25.24 16.34 7.98
CA ILE A 100 -25.46 16.02 9.41
C ILE A 100 -26.22 17.16 10.09
N GLN A 101 -25.87 18.42 9.83
CA GLN A 101 -26.60 19.59 10.34
C GLN A 101 -28.06 19.60 9.89
N LYS A 102 -28.34 19.22 8.62
CA LYS A 102 -29.70 19.08 8.12
C LYS A 102 -30.47 17.98 8.87
N LYS A 103 -29.84 16.83 9.13
CA LYS A 103 -30.45 15.76 9.92
C LYS A 103 -30.74 16.18 11.36
N LEU A 104 -29.84 16.94 11.98
CA LEU A 104 -30.04 17.46 13.33
C LEU A 104 -31.25 18.40 13.39
N ARG A 105 -31.41 19.28 12.38
CA ARG A 105 -32.58 20.17 12.26
C ARG A 105 -33.89 19.41 12.07
N SER A 106 -33.88 18.27 11.36
CA SER A 106 -35.11 17.53 11.06
C SER A 106 -35.48 16.46 12.09
N ALA A 107 -34.51 15.81 12.72
CA ALA A 107 -34.73 14.65 13.59
C ALA A 107 -34.58 14.99 15.09
N GLY A 108 -34.21 16.22 15.42
CA GLY A 108 -33.89 16.64 16.80
C GLY A 108 -32.51 16.20 17.25
N GLU A 109 -32.12 16.64 18.44
CA GLU A 109 -30.83 16.32 19.03
C GLU A 109 -30.80 14.88 19.55
N SER A 110 -29.75 14.15 19.20
CA SER A 110 -29.41 12.89 19.85
C SER A 110 -27.91 12.87 20.14
N ARG A 111 -27.52 12.18 21.21
CA ARG A 111 -26.11 12.04 21.61
C ARG A 111 -25.23 11.54 20.44
N GLU A 112 -25.76 10.62 19.65
CA GLU A 112 -25.07 10.08 18.47
C GLU A 112 -24.95 11.12 17.35
N LEU A 113 -25.98 11.90 17.07
CA LEU A 113 -25.91 12.96 16.07
C LEU A 113 -24.95 14.09 16.47
N LEU A 114 -24.94 14.49 17.74
CA LEU A 114 -24.00 15.48 18.27
C LEU A 114 -22.54 14.99 18.17
N LYS A 115 -22.29 13.71 18.49
CA LYS A 115 -20.97 13.09 18.31
C LYS A 115 -20.55 13.10 16.83
N ARG A 116 -21.46 12.74 15.93
CA ARG A 116 -21.18 12.76 14.47
C ARG A 116 -20.96 14.17 13.94
N LEU A 117 -21.66 15.17 14.46
CA LEU A 117 -21.46 16.57 14.12
C LEU A 117 -20.05 17.02 14.50
N ALA A 118 -19.64 16.79 15.75
CA ALA A 118 -18.29 17.12 16.23
C ALA A 118 -17.20 16.44 15.38
N ILE A 119 -17.39 15.16 15.03
CA ILE A 119 -16.46 14.45 14.13
C ILE A 119 -16.41 15.14 12.75
N ALA A 120 -17.56 15.51 12.17
CA ALA A 120 -17.61 16.14 10.86
C ALA A 120 -16.95 17.52 10.85
N GLU A 121 -17.13 18.33 11.88
CA GLU A 121 -16.42 19.60 12.07
C GLU A 121 -14.90 19.35 12.12
N LYS A 122 -14.46 18.35 12.88
CA LYS A 122 -13.06 17.94 12.92
C LYS A 122 -12.53 17.40 11.58
N MET A 123 -13.37 16.84 10.73
CA MET A 123 -12.97 16.45 9.37
C MET A 123 -12.83 17.67 8.45
N VAL A 124 -13.66 18.70 8.61
CA VAL A 124 -13.51 19.97 7.89
C VAL A 124 -12.22 20.67 8.32
N GLU A 125 -11.92 20.72 9.61
CA GLU A 125 -10.64 21.25 10.11
C GLU A 125 -9.45 20.49 9.51
N LYS A 126 -9.49 19.15 9.53
CA LYS A 126 -8.40 18.30 9.01
C LYS A 126 -8.30 18.25 7.49
N SER A 127 -9.30 18.76 6.76
CA SER A 127 -9.27 18.72 5.29
C SER A 127 -8.07 19.47 4.69
N ILE A 128 -7.46 20.39 5.44
CA ILE A 128 -6.21 21.04 5.03
C ILE A 128 -5.07 20.03 4.79
N TYR A 129 -5.01 18.93 5.53
CA TYR A 129 -4.01 17.88 5.31
C TYR A 129 -4.21 17.14 3.99
N TYR A 130 -5.44 17.13 3.43
CA TYR A 130 -5.66 16.59 2.10
C TYR A 130 -5.00 17.50 1.05
N ASP A 131 -5.23 18.81 1.14
CA ASP A 131 -4.65 19.78 0.21
C ASP A 131 -3.11 19.80 0.32
N ASP A 132 -2.59 19.71 1.54
CA ASP A 132 -1.16 19.61 1.83
C ASP A 132 -0.54 18.32 1.27
N ALA A 133 -1.12 17.15 1.55
CA ALA A 133 -0.63 15.88 1.00
C ALA A 133 -0.65 15.86 -0.54
N ARG A 134 -1.64 16.53 -1.15
CA ARG A 134 -1.69 16.71 -2.61
C ARG A 134 -0.56 17.60 -3.10
N GLU A 135 -0.21 18.67 -2.39
CA GLU A 135 0.94 19.49 -2.76
C GLU A 135 2.26 18.73 -2.57
N PHE A 136 2.40 17.98 -1.48
CA PHE A 136 3.56 17.12 -1.27
C PHE A 136 3.74 16.12 -2.42
N GLY A 137 2.66 15.48 -2.87
CA GLY A 137 2.66 14.62 -4.05
C GLY A 137 3.13 15.33 -5.33
N ARG A 138 2.80 16.62 -5.52
CA ARG A 138 3.30 17.43 -6.65
C ARG A 138 4.78 17.74 -6.52
N LEU A 139 5.26 18.06 -5.33
CA LEU A 139 6.68 18.36 -5.08
C LEU A 139 7.54 17.15 -5.40
N VAL A 140 7.15 15.97 -4.90
CA VAL A 140 7.82 14.70 -5.23
C VAL A 140 7.69 14.42 -6.73
N GLY A 141 6.50 14.57 -7.32
CA GLY A 141 6.29 14.30 -8.75
C GLY A 141 7.08 15.22 -9.70
N LYS A 142 7.45 16.43 -9.28
CA LYS A 142 8.27 17.37 -10.08
C LYS A 142 9.78 17.20 -9.86
N SER A 143 10.19 16.38 -8.90
CA SER A 143 11.59 16.21 -8.50
C SER A 143 12.40 15.39 -9.52
N GLY A 144 13.69 15.20 -9.25
CA GLY A 144 14.60 14.52 -10.18
C GLY A 144 14.70 15.22 -11.53
N ARG A 145 14.60 14.46 -12.63
CA ARG A 145 14.56 15.01 -14.01
C ARG A 145 13.15 15.42 -14.46
N GLY A 146 12.20 15.53 -13.53
CA GLY A 146 10.81 15.88 -13.80
C GLY A 146 9.86 14.67 -13.76
N PRO A 147 8.60 14.85 -14.17
CA PRO A 147 7.52 13.86 -13.98
C PRO A 147 7.75 12.47 -14.57
N ASP A 148 8.59 12.37 -15.61
CA ASP A 148 8.92 11.10 -16.27
C ASP A 148 10.02 10.31 -15.54
N ASP A 149 10.73 10.92 -14.58
CA ASP A 149 11.79 10.26 -13.83
C ASP A 149 11.22 9.25 -12.83
N CYS A 150 11.34 7.96 -13.17
CA CYS A 150 10.77 6.87 -12.37
C CYS A 150 11.72 6.33 -11.30
N ARG A 151 12.96 6.84 -11.21
CA ARG A 151 13.96 6.32 -10.26
C ARG A 151 13.53 6.50 -8.81
N ILE A 152 12.90 7.63 -8.49
CA ILE A 152 12.29 7.91 -7.19
C ILE A 152 10.84 8.27 -7.39
N ILE A 153 9.96 7.46 -6.82
CA ILE A 153 8.51 7.56 -7.06
C ILE A 153 7.73 7.63 -5.75
N LEU A 154 6.63 8.38 -5.77
CA LEU A 154 5.72 8.44 -4.64
C LEU A 154 5.01 7.09 -4.44
N MET A 155 4.96 6.60 -3.21
CA MET A 155 4.27 5.36 -2.86
C MET A 155 3.34 5.55 -1.66
N THR A 156 2.13 4.99 -1.77
CA THR A 156 1.13 5.04 -0.70
C THR A 156 0.48 3.67 -0.52
N GLY A 157 -0.38 3.52 0.49
CA GLY A 157 -1.23 2.34 0.64
C GLY A 157 -2.38 2.22 -0.37
N GLY A 158 -2.50 3.17 -1.31
CA GLY A 158 -3.46 3.12 -2.42
C GLY A 158 -4.93 3.33 -2.06
N GLY A 159 -5.25 3.54 -0.79
CA GLY A 159 -6.62 3.83 -0.33
C GLY A 159 -7.06 5.28 -0.58
N PRO A 160 -8.26 5.66 -0.11
CA PRO A 160 -8.75 7.03 -0.16
C PRO A 160 -8.04 7.92 0.88
N GLY A 161 -8.43 9.18 0.91
CA GLY A 161 -7.98 10.16 1.90
C GLY A 161 -6.57 10.67 1.65
N ILE A 162 -5.69 10.66 2.67
CA ILE A 162 -4.32 11.18 2.49
C ILE A 162 -3.56 10.41 1.40
N MET A 163 -3.71 9.08 1.35
CA MET A 163 -3.08 8.25 0.33
C MET A 163 -3.50 8.68 -1.08
N GLU A 164 -4.79 8.88 -1.28
CA GLU A 164 -5.35 9.42 -2.52
C GLU A 164 -4.84 10.83 -2.82
N ALA A 165 -4.80 11.73 -1.82
CA ALA A 165 -4.34 13.09 -2.01
C ALA A 165 -2.91 13.12 -2.55
N ALA A 166 -2.02 12.34 -1.93
CA ALA A 166 -0.62 12.22 -2.35
C ALA A 166 -0.51 11.64 -3.77
N ASN A 167 -1.18 10.51 -4.07
CA ASN A 167 -1.20 9.95 -5.43
C ASN A 167 -1.74 10.96 -6.46
N ARG A 168 -2.79 11.71 -6.11
CA ARG A 168 -3.37 12.75 -6.95
C ARG A 168 -2.41 13.90 -7.20
N GLY A 169 -1.62 14.29 -6.21
CA GLY A 169 -0.58 15.29 -6.36
C GLY A 169 0.41 14.92 -7.47
N ALA A 170 0.95 13.70 -7.41
CA ALA A 170 1.82 13.19 -8.47
C ALA A 170 1.10 13.14 -9.83
N PHE A 171 -0.13 12.64 -9.85
CA PHE A 171 -0.94 12.59 -11.07
C PHE A 171 -1.18 13.96 -11.72
N ASP A 172 -1.46 15.00 -10.93
CA ASP A 172 -1.73 16.35 -11.43
C ASP A 172 -0.56 16.95 -12.23
N VAL A 173 0.66 16.48 -11.99
CA VAL A 173 1.88 16.93 -12.67
C VAL A 173 2.37 15.94 -13.73
N GLY A 174 1.58 14.90 -14.01
CA GLY A 174 1.91 13.84 -14.96
C GLY A 174 2.88 12.78 -14.44
N ALA A 175 3.24 12.83 -13.15
CA ALA A 175 4.17 11.87 -12.56
C ALA A 175 3.48 10.55 -12.22
N LYS A 176 4.26 9.47 -12.25
CA LYS A 176 3.77 8.16 -11.83
C LYS A 176 3.68 8.07 -10.31
N SER A 177 2.78 7.23 -9.80
CA SER A 177 2.71 6.92 -8.37
C SER A 177 2.26 5.48 -8.10
N ILE A 178 2.75 4.91 -7.00
CA ILE A 178 2.50 3.53 -6.57
C ILE A 178 1.38 3.49 -5.53
N GLY A 179 0.53 2.47 -5.62
CA GLY A 179 -0.44 2.11 -4.59
C GLY A 179 -0.28 0.65 -4.16
N LEU A 180 0.09 0.42 -2.91
CA LEU A 180 0.14 -0.91 -2.30
C LEU A 180 -1.14 -1.16 -1.52
N ASN A 181 -2.18 -1.70 -2.15
CA ASN A 181 -3.47 -2.01 -1.53
C ASN A 181 -3.44 -3.37 -0.80
N ILE A 182 -4.37 -3.62 0.12
CA ILE A 182 -4.46 -4.87 0.90
C ILE A 182 -5.88 -5.42 0.83
N GLN A 183 -6.03 -6.74 0.72
CA GLN A 183 -7.33 -7.37 0.81
C GLN A 183 -7.89 -7.25 2.24
N LEU A 184 -9.07 -6.64 2.38
CA LEU A 184 -9.78 -6.45 3.65
C LEU A 184 -11.16 -7.13 3.60
N PRO A 185 -11.77 -7.46 4.75
CA PRO A 185 -13.12 -8.06 4.80
C PRO A 185 -14.20 -7.19 4.14
N HIS A 186 -14.00 -5.87 4.14
CA HIS A 186 -14.78 -4.93 3.34
C HIS A 186 -13.83 -4.30 2.32
N GLU A 187 -14.17 -4.45 1.04
CA GLU A 187 -13.28 -4.10 -0.06
C GLU A 187 -12.97 -2.59 -0.08
N GLN A 188 -11.68 -2.26 -0.07
CA GLN A 188 -11.19 -0.90 -0.32
C GLN A 188 -10.77 -0.82 -1.78
N PHE A 189 -11.58 -0.14 -2.60
CA PHE A 189 -11.16 0.18 -3.97
C PHE A 189 -9.90 1.05 -3.94
N PRO A 190 -8.94 0.80 -4.85
CA PRO A 190 -7.80 1.68 -5.01
C PRO A 190 -8.27 3.07 -5.47
N ASN A 191 -7.56 4.12 -5.06
CA ASN A 191 -7.87 5.46 -5.53
C ASN A 191 -7.53 5.63 -7.03
N PRO A 192 -8.25 6.51 -7.76
CA PRO A 192 -8.19 6.55 -9.23
C PRO A 192 -6.93 7.24 -9.78
N TYR A 193 -6.02 7.73 -8.92
CA TYR A 193 -4.85 8.49 -9.33
C TYR A 193 -3.54 7.67 -9.31
N ILE A 194 -3.63 6.40 -8.91
CA ILE A 194 -2.50 5.46 -9.00
C ILE A 194 -2.25 5.14 -10.47
N THR A 195 -0.98 5.06 -10.86
CA THR A 195 -0.61 4.74 -12.25
C THR A 195 -1.01 3.29 -12.59
N PRO A 196 -1.69 3.06 -13.74
CA PRO A 196 -1.95 1.70 -14.22
C PRO A 196 -0.65 0.89 -14.33
N GLY A 197 -0.65 -0.34 -13.79
CA GLY A 197 0.55 -1.17 -13.69
C GLY A 197 1.41 -0.95 -12.43
N LEU A 198 1.07 0.03 -11.58
CA LEU A 198 1.70 0.32 -10.29
C LEU A 198 0.72 0.26 -9.10
N CYS A 199 -0.42 -0.42 -9.29
CA CYS A 199 -1.36 -0.74 -8.23
C CYS A 199 -1.25 -2.24 -7.89
N PHE A 200 -0.76 -2.56 -6.70
CA PHE A 200 -0.55 -3.93 -6.25
C PHE A 200 -1.51 -4.26 -5.10
N GLN A 201 -2.13 -5.43 -5.15
CA GLN A 201 -3.03 -5.91 -4.11
C GLN A 201 -2.37 -7.07 -3.37
N PHE A 202 -2.17 -6.91 -2.07
CA PHE A 202 -1.55 -7.91 -1.21
C PHE A 202 -2.60 -8.73 -0.46
N HIS A 203 -2.22 -9.96 -0.10
CA HIS A 203 -2.95 -10.77 0.86
C HIS A 203 -2.32 -10.67 2.25
N TYR A 204 -0.99 -10.60 2.33
CA TYR A 204 -0.25 -10.59 3.59
C TYR A 204 0.25 -9.20 3.97
N PHE A 205 -0.16 -8.71 5.14
CA PHE A 205 0.29 -7.42 5.69
C PHE A 205 1.82 -7.32 5.78
N ALA A 206 2.49 -8.37 6.23
CA ALA A 206 3.95 -8.37 6.39
C ALA A 206 4.70 -8.11 5.09
N ILE A 207 4.25 -8.71 3.97
CA ILE A 207 4.89 -8.50 2.66
C ILE A 207 4.61 -7.09 2.13
N ARG A 208 3.40 -6.58 2.36
CA ARG A 208 3.06 -5.19 2.03
C ARG A 208 3.94 -4.20 2.80
N LYS A 209 4.12 -4.40 4.10
CA LYS A 209 4.97 -3.59 4.98
C LYS A 209 6.44 -3.62 4.56
N LEU A 210 6.94 -4.81 4.24
CA LEU A 210 8.27 -4.98 3.65
C LEU A 210 8.44 -4.11 2.40
N HIS A 211 7.47 -4.13 1.46
CA HIS A 211 7.56 -3.30 0.25
C HIS A 211 7.48 -1.80 0.51
N PHE A 212 6.83 -1.34 1.60
CA PHE A 212 6.89 0.07 1.95
C PHE A 212 8.32 0.50 2.23
N LEU A 213 9.07 -0.28 3.01
CA LEU A 213 10.37 0.14 3.53
C LEU A 213 11.56 -0.28 2.66
N ASN A 214 11.46 -1.38 1.90
CA ASN A 214 12.58 -1.94 1.14
C ASN A 214 13.21 -0.94 0.14
N ARG A 215 12.43 0.05 -0.34
CA ARG A 215 12.88 1.09 -1.27
C ARG A 215 12.78 2.51 -0.72
N ALA A 216 12.31 2.65 0.52
CA ALA A 216 12.02 3.96 1.09
C ALA A 216 13.31 4.77 1.27
N MET A 217 13.32 5.96 0.67
CA MET A 217 14.31 7.01 0.93
C MET A 217 13.75 8.07 1.87
N ALA A 218 12.44 8.15 2.03
CA ALA A 218 11.84 8.98 3.06
C ALA A 218 10.47 8.42 3.43
N LEU A 219 10.06 8.75 4.65
CA LEU A 219 8.70 8.52 5.11
C LEU A 219 8.05 9.84 5.51
N VAL A 220 6.88 10.14 4.97
CA VAL A 220 6.05 11.29 5.36
C VAL A 220 4.73 10.80 5.94
N VAL A 221 4.44 11.22 7.17
CA VAL A 221 3.34 10.71 7.97
C VAL A 221 2.40 11.85 8.34
N TYR A 222 1.24 11.88 7.68
CA TYR A 222 0.16 12.80 7.98
C TYR A 222 -0.73 12.27 9.11
N PRO A 223 -1.60 13.12 9.69
CA PRO A 223 -2.52 12.70 10.74
C PRO A 223 -3.37 11.49 10.34
N GLY A 224 -3.37 10.50 11.23
CA GLY A 224 -3.79 9.15 10.92
C GLY A 224 -4.51 8.44 12.05
N GLY A 225 -4.90 7.19 11.79
CA GLY A 225 -5.45 6.27 12.79
C GLY A 225 -4.46 5.13 13.08
N PHE A 226 -4.96 3.99 13.55
CA PHE A 226 -4.11 2.84 13.92
C PHE A 226 -3.21 2.34 12.80
N GLY A 227 -3.68 2.26 11.55
CA GLY A 227 -2.82 1.84 10.45
C GLY A 227 -1.65 2.81 10.22
N THR A 228 -1.85 4.11 10.41
CA THR A 228 -0.77 5.10 10.30
C THR A 228 0.21 5.00 11.47
N LEU A 229 -0.29 4.75 12.67
CA LEU A 229 0.55 4.57 13.87
C LEU A 229 1.36 3.29 13.80
N ASP A 230 0.76 2.20 13.34
CA ASP A 230 1.43 0.91 13.10
C ASP A 230 2.65 1.09 12.19
N GLU A 231 2.46 1.71 11.02
CA GLU A 231 3.59 1.95 10.10
C GLU A 231 4.62 2.95 10.64
N LEU A 232 4.18 4.00 11.36
CA LEU A 232 5.08 4.96 11.99
C LEU A 232 5.99 4.27 13.02
N PHE A 233 5.41 3.57 13.99
CA PHE A 233 6.17 2.93 15.06
C PHE A 233 7.01 1.76 14.55
N GLU A 234 6.53 0.99 13.57
CA GLU A 234 7.36 -0.03 12.90
C GLU A 234 8.61 0.60 12.27
N THR A 235 8.43 1.71 11.55
CA THR A 235 9.57 2.40 10.91
C THR A 235 10.53 2.97 11.95
N LEU A 236 10.03 3.64 12.99
CA LEU A 236 10.85 4.18 14.09
C LEU A 236 11.66 3.07 14.75
N THR A 237 11.04 1.93 15.08
CA THR A 237 11.73 0.78 15.68
C THR A 237 12.78 0.18 14.73
N LEU A 238 12.49 0.06 13.43
CA LEU A 238 13.45 -0.49 12.47
C LEU A 238 14.68 0.41 12.30
N VAL A 239 14.50 1.73 12.31
CA VAL A 239 15.62 2.68 12.27
C VAL A 239 16.39 2.68 13.60
N GLN A 240 15.69 2.71 14.74
CA GLN A 240 16.29 2.65 16.08
C GLN A 240 17.16 1.40 16.27
N THR A 241 16.72 0.26 15.72
CA THR A 241 17.43 -1.03 15.83
C THR A 241 18.42 -1.30 14.70
N HIS A 242 18.63 -0.33 13.80
CA HIS A 242 19.50 -0.45 12.63
C HIS A 242 19.16 -1.65 11.72
N LYS A 243 17.88 -2.06 11.70
CA LYS A 243 17.34 -3.03 10.74
C LYS A 243 16.94 -2.37 9.43
N GLN A 244 16.77 -1.06 9.45
CA GLN A 244 16.64 -0.20 8.28
C GLN A 244 17.75 0.85 8.31
N GLU A 245 18.30 1.18 7.15
CA GLU A 245 19.22 2.30 6.99
C GLU A 245 18.56 3.62 7.45
N PRO A 246 19.28 4.54 8.10
CA PRO A 246 18.72 5.83 8.46
C PRO A 246 18.14 6.55 7.24
N MET A 247 16.93 7.10 7.39
CA MET A 247 16.24 7.90 6.39
C MET A 247 15.38 8.96 7.08
N PRO A 248 15.07 10.10 6.42
CA PRO A 248 14.21 11.11 7.00
C PRO A 248 12.77 10.58 7.19
N ILE A 249 12.29 10.67 8.43
CA ILE A 249 10.90 10.40 8.81
C ILE A 249 10.28 11.74 9.23
N VAL A 250 9.32 12.23 8.47
CA VAL A 250 8.70 13.54 8.68
C VAL A 250 7.24 13.39 9.07
N MET A 251 6.88 13.84 10.27
CA MET A 251 5.51 13.86 10.76
C MET A 251 4.87 15.22 10.47
N VAL A 252 3.85 15.25 9.63
CA VAL A 252 3.16 16.49 9.23
C VAL A 252 2.00 16.80 10.17
N GLY A 253 1.90 18.05 10.62
CA GLY A 253 0.87 18.56 11.54
C GLY A 253 1.30 18.47 12.99
N LYS A 254 2.25 19.32 13.42
CA LYS A 254 2.85 19.32 14.77
C LYS A 254 1.81 19.29 15.87
N LYS A 255 0.76 20.11 15.73
CA LYS A 255 -0.36 20.17 16.69
C LYS A 255 -1.08 18.83 16.89
N PHE A 256 -1.21 18.02 15.84
CA PHE A 256 -1.84 16.71 15.96
C PHE A 256 -0.93 15.73 16.71
N TRP A 257 0.34 15.65 16.31
CA TRP A 257 1.31 14.71 16.87
C TRP A 257 1.64 15.01 18.33
N ASN A 258 1.93 16.26 18.69
CA ASN A 258 2.23 16.67 20.07
C ASN A 258 1.05 16.45 21.03
N ARG A 259 -0.18 16.39 20.50
CA ARG A 259 -1.35 16.04 21.32
C ARG A 259 -1.54 14.53 21.45
N LEU A 260 -1.07 13.76 20.47
CA LEU A 260 -1.31 12.32 20.39
C LEU A 260 -0.27 11.52 21.18
N ILE A 261 1.00 11.90 21.08
CA ILE A 261 2.13 11.19 21.68
C ILE A 261 3.01 12.23 22.36
N ASP A 262 3.29 11.99 23.63
CA ASP A 262 4.32 12.70 24.38
C ASP A 262 5.61 11.88 24.29
N PHE A 263 6.50 12.27 23.38
CA PHE A 263 7.76 11.54 23.16
C PHE A 263 8.78 11.81 24.27
N ASP A 264 8.73 13.00 24.88
CA ASP A 264 9.60 13.35 26.01
C ASP A 264 9.26 12.48 27.22
N PHE A 265 7.98 12.23 27.46
CA PHE A 265 7.53 11.28 28.48
C PHE A 265 8.13 9.87 28.28
N LEU A 266 8.27 9.40 27.03
CA LEU A 266 8.89 8.09 26.76
C LEU A 266 10.39 8.06 27.12
N VAL A 267 11.08 9.20 26.97
CA VAL A 267 12.47 9.39 27.39
C VAL A 267 12.56 9.45 28.91
N GLU A 268 11.68 10.22 29.56
CA GLU A 268 11.60 10.34 31.03
C GLU A 268 11.35 8.98 31.71
N GLU A 269 10.47 8.16 31.13
CA GLU A 269 10.20 6.79 31.59
C GLU A 269 11.34 5.80 31.26
N GLY A 270 12.37 6.23 30.52
CA GLY A 270 13.52 5.41 30.15
C GLY A 270 13.19 4.31 29.12
N THR A 271 12.09 4.45 28.38
CA THR A 271 11.65 3.45 27.38
C THR A 271 12.27 3.66 26.00
N ILE A 272 12.77 4.88 25.73
CA ILE A 272 13.61 5.24 24.59
C ILE A 272 14.76 6.14 25.06
N ALA A 273 15.82 6.26 24.27
CA ALA A 273 16.92 7.19 24.55
C ALA A 273 16.62 8.59 23.98
N GLU A 274 17.22 9.64 24.55
CA GLU A 274 17.08 11.02 24.05
C GLU A 274 17.44 11.15 22.55
N ARG A 275 18.51 10.48 22.12
CA ARG A 275 18.93 10.41 20.70
C ARG A 275 17.90 9.76 19.77
N ASP A 276 16.96 8.98 20.29
CA ASP A 276 15.93 8.36 19.46
C ASP A 276 14.92 9.40 18.95
N LEU A 277 14.86 10.58 19.58
CA LEU A 277 14.11 11.73 19.09
C LEU A 277 14.70 12.31 17.80
N ASP A 278 15.99 12.07 17.52
CA ASP A 278 16.65 12.50 16.27
C ASP A 278 16.23 11.65 15.04
N ILE A 279 15.50 10.55 15.26
CA ILE A 279 15.06 9.64 14.19
C ILE A 279 14.00 10.30 13.30
N PHE A 280 13.23 11.24 13.82
CA PHE A 280 12.15 11.91 13.10
C PHE A 280 12.25 13.43 13.18
N SER A 281 11.51 14.09 12.30
CA SER A 281 11.30 15.53 12.33
C SER A 281 9.81 15.82 12.18
N MET A 282 9.39 17.04 12.53
CA MET A 282 8.01 17.46 12.31
C MET A 282 7.93 18.67 11.39
N ALA A 283 6.87 18.71 10.59
CA ALA A 283 6.57 19.80 9.66
C ALA A 283 5.10 20.23 9.79
N ASP A 284 4.76 21.44 9.39
CA ASP A 284 3.38 21.93 9.30
C ASP A 284 2.92 22.16 7.86
N SER A 285 3.81 22.05 6.86
CA SER A 285 3.45 22.06 5.44
C SER A 285 4.22 21.05 4.58
N ALA A 286 3.70 20.80 3.39
CA ALA A 286 4.31 19.99 2.35
C ALA A 286 5.71 20.49 1.97
N GLU A 287 5.88 21.80 1.81
CA GLU A 287 7.17 22.41 1.47
C GLU A 287 8.18 22.26 2.61
N GLU A 288 7.78 22.47 3.86
CA GLU A 288 8.64 22.24 5.01
C GLU A 288 9.06 20.76 5.08
N ALA A 289 8.12 19.83 4.90
CA ALA A 289 8.41 18.40 4.88
C ALA A 289 9.37 18.01 3.76
N TRP A 290 9.18 18.55 2.56
CA TRP A 290 10.05 18.30 1.42
C TRP A 290 11.45 18.88 1.62
N ASN A 291 11.56 20.09 2.16
CA ASN A 291 12.85 20.71 2.46
C ASN A 291 13.63 19.93 3.52
N ILE A 292 12.97 19.44 4.58
CA ILE A 292 13.60 18.57 5.58
C ILE A 292 14.22 17.34 4.93
N ILE A 293 13.52 16.69 3.99
CA ILE A 293 14.04 15.53 3.26
C ILE A 293 15.28 15.92 2.44
N LEU A 294 15.21 17.02 1.67
CA LEU A 294 16.33 17.48 0.85
C LEU A 294 17.56 17.83 1.68
N ASP A 295 17.37 18.57 2.78
CA ASP A 295 18.44 19.00 3.68
C ASP A 295 19.08 17.79 4.37
N TRP A 296 18.28 16.81 4.83
CA TRP A 296 18.79 15.58 5.46
C TRP A 296 19.80 14.84 4.57
N TYR A 297 19.51 14.75 3.27
CA TYR A 297 20.35 14.10 2.27
C TYR A 297 21.56 14.95 1.88
N LYS A 298 21.38 16.26 1.77
CA LYS A 298 22.45 17.23 1.50
C LYS A 298 23.51 17.22 2.61
N ASP A 299 23.09 17.26 3.87
CA ASP A 299 23.98 17.28 5.04
C ASP A 299 24.82 16.00 5.15
N ARG A 300 24.30 14.89 4.63
CA ARG A 300 24.99 13.59 4.60
C ARG A 300 25.81 13.34 3.34
N GLN A 301 25.90 14.33 2.44
CA GLN A 301 26.59 14.21 1.15
C GLN A 301 26.11 13.00 0.32
N ARG A 302 24.84 12.63 0.49
CA ARG A 302 24.17 11.55 -0.22
C ARG A 302 23.02 12.19 -1.00
N PRO A 303 23.24 12.74 -2.20
CA PRO A 303 22.18 13.47 -2.90
C PRO A 303 20.98 12.54 -3.15
N LEU A 304 19.78 13.02 -2.86
CA LEU A 304 18.54 12.25 -3.08
C LEU A 304 18.42 11.84 -4.55
N PHE A 305 18.81 12.72 -5.48
CA PHE A 305 18.88 12.42 -6.90
C PHE A 305 20.33 12.48 -7.37
N HIS A 306 20.81 11.41 -8.00
CA HIS A 306 22.02 11.48 -8.81
C HIS A 306 21.68 12.23 -10.11
N VAL A 307 22.29 13.41 -10.26
CA VAL A 307 22.23 14.25 -11.47
C VAL A 307 22.98 13.56 -12.59
#